data_AF-A0A933MBX0-F1
#
_entry.id   AF-A0A933MBX0-F1
#
_cell.length_a   1.000
_cell.length_b   1.000
_cell.length_c   1.000
_cell.angle_alpha   90.00
_cell.angle_beta   90.00
_cell.angle_gamma   90.00
#
_symmetry.space_group_name_H-M   'P 1'
#
loop_
_entity.id
_entity.type
_entity.pdbx_description
1 polymer ?
#
loop_
_entity_poly.entity_id
_entity_poly.type
_entity_poly.pdbx_seq_one_letter_code
_entity_poly.pdbx_strand_id
1 'polypeptide(L)'
;MIANYGYMDGSGEFFVRIDTGKCDGCADCVAACPAGVLQVAEDENDPLSEQPVAKVNEDHRRKLKYSCGPCKPVAGRPPLPCVAACKPGAIEHSW
;
A
#
# COMPACT_ATOMS: atom_id res chain seq x y z
N MET A 1 10.76 1.48 -9.06
CA MET A 1 11.57 1.54 -7.81
C MET A 1 10.68 1.03 -6.68
N ILE A 2 11.21 0.40 -5.63
CA ILE A 2 10.34 -0.12 -4.54
C ILE A 2 10.29 0.87 -3.37
N ALA A 3 9.14 1.51 -3.18
CA ALA A 3 8.85 2.36 -2.03
C ALA A 3 8.33 1.51 -0.86
N ASN A 4 8.87 1.74 0.34
CA ASN A 4 8.51 1.00 1.55
C ASN A 4 7.83 1.94 2.55
N TYR A 5 6.56 1.67 2.85
CA TYR A 5 5.77 2.47 3.79
C TYR A 5 5.39 1.65 5.01
N GLY A 6 5.88 2.04 6.19
CA GLY A 6 5.50 1.35 7.40
C GLY A 6 6.40 1.63 8.59
N TYR A 7 6.34 0.71 9.55
CA TYR A 7 7.09 0.76 10.79
C TYR A 7 7.39 -0.64 11.32
N MET A 8 8.38 -0.70 12.21
CA MET A 8 8.73 -1.89 12.98
C MET A 8 8.64 -1.52 14.46
N ASP A 9 8.06 -2.40 15.26
CA ASP A 9 8.05 -2.32 16.72
C ASP A 9 8.22 -3.72 17.34
N GLY A 10 8.16 -3.81 18.68
CA GLY A 10 8.28 -5.10 19.38
C GLY A 10 7.18 -6.11 19.05
N SER A 11 6.14 -5.73 18.31
CA SER A 11 5.05 -6.61 17.87
C SER A 11 5.16 -7.07 16.41
N GLY A 12 6.13 -6.57 15.64
CA GLY A 12 6.44 -7.05 14.28
C GLY A 12 6.80 -5.95 13.27
N GLU A 13 6.85 -6.34 12.00
CA GLU A 13 7.16 -5.49 10.85
C GLU A 13 5.92 -5.28 9.99
N PHE A 14 5.45 -4.02 9.89
CA PHE A 14 4.23 -3.66 9.19
C PHE A 14 4.56 -2.71 8.04
N PHE A 15 4.87 -3.26 6.86
CA PHE A 15 5.23 -2.49 5.67
C PHE A 15 4.37 -2.81 4.44
N VAL A 16 3.79 -1.78 3.83
CA VAL A 16 3.25 -1.84 2.47
C VAL A 16 4.37 -1.46 1.51
N ARG A 17 4.64 -2.34 0.54
CA ARG A 17 5.63 -2.12 -0.50
C ARG A 17 4.92 -1.81 -1.80
N ILE A 18 5.37 -0.77 -2.48
CA ILE A 18 4.80 -0.35 -3.76
C ILE A 18 5.93 -0.24 -4.77
N ASP A 19 5.87 -1.04 -5.83
CA ASP A 19 6.75 -0.90 -6.99
C ASP A 19 6.24 0.23 -7.89
N THR A 20 6.83 1.42 -7.73
CA THR A 20 6.50 2.60 -8.51
C THR A 20 6.78 2.43 -10.00
N GLY A 21 7.64 1.47 -10.39
CA GLY A 21 7.90 1.17 -11.80
C GLY A 21 6.81 0.31 -12.46
N LYS A 22 5.99 -0.39 -11.66
CA LYS A 22 4.82 -1.14 -12.14
C LYS A 22 3.51 -0.38 -11.93
N CYS A 23 3.50 0.59 -11.03
CA CYS A 23 2.30 1.37 -10.74
C CYS A 23 1.98 2.30 -11.92
N ASP A 24 0.73 2.26 -12.36
CA ASP A 24 0.21 3.07 -13.46
C ASP A 24 -0.65 4.26 -12.98
N GLY A 25 -0.76 4.46 -11.66
CA GLY A 25 -1.52 5.56 -11.09
C GLY A 25 -3.05 5.43 -11.21
N CYS A 26 -3.60 4.27 -11.57
CA CYS A 26 -5.04 4.09 -11.85
C CYS A 26 -5.99 4.30 -10.65
N ALA A 27 -5.46 4.38 -9.42
CA ALA A 27 -6.20 4.54 -8.18
C ALA A 27 -7.20 3.42 -7.80
N ASP A 28 -7.23 2.29 -8.51
CA ASP A 28 -8.09 1.13 -8.17
C ASP A 28 -7.84 0.63 -6.74
N CYS A 29 -6.58 0.65 -6.30
CA CYS A 29 -6.20 0.26 -4.93
C CYS A 29 -6.72 1.23 -3.85
N VAL A 30 -6.92 2.50 -4.19
CA VAL A 30 -7.49 3.52 -3.30
C VAL A 30 -8.97 3.23 -3.09
N ALA A 31 -9.71 3.01 -4.19
CA ALA A 31 -11.14 2.67 -4.13
C ALA A 31 -11.38 1.33 -3.40
N ALA A 32 -10.48 0.37 -3.56
CA ALA A 32 -10.58 -0.93 -2.90
C ALA A 32 -10.21 -0.91 -1.41
N CYS A 33 -9.55 0.13 -0.90
CA CYS A 33 -9.08 0.18 0.48
C CYS A 33 -10.16 0.79 1.41
N PRO A 34 -10.88 -0.01 2.23
CA PRO A 34 -11.95 0.50 3.08
C PRO A 34 -11.46 1.43 4.19
N ALA A 35 -10.18 1.32 4.56
CA ALA A 35 -9.58 2.09 5.63
C ALA A 35 -8.90 3.38 5.14
N GLY A 36 -8.89 3.66 3.83
CA GLY A 36 -8.27 4.88 3.28
C GLY A 36 -6.74 4.94 3.43
N VAL A 37 -6.08 3.78 3.51
CA VAL A 37 -4.62 3.71 3.72
C VAL A 37 -3.83 4.16 2.48
N LEU A 38 -4.39 3.98 1.29
CA LEU A 38 -3.70 4.26 0.03
C LEU A 38 -4.21 5.57 -0.59
N GLN A 39 -3.31 6.28 -1.25
CA GLN A 39 -3.59 7.47 -2.06
C GLN A 39 -2.71 7.45 -3.31
N VAL A 40 -3.06 8.23 -4.33
CA VAL A 40 -2.22 8.43 -5.51
C VAL A 40 -1.65 9.85 -5.45
N ALA A 41 -0.34 9.99 -5.67
CA ALA A 41 0.38 11.27 -5.64
C ALA A 41 1.61 11.21 -6.54
N GLU A 42 2.31 12.33 -6.73
CA GLU A 42 3.56 12.40 -7.48
C GLU A 42 4.63 11.47 -6.88
N ASP A 43 5.46 10.85 -7.73
CA ASP A 43 6.57 10.00 -7.27
C ASP A 43 7.72 10.87 -6.77
N GLU A 44 7.83 10.98 -5.45
CA GLU A 44 8.91 11.73 -4.79
C GLU A 44 10.31 11.15 -5.09
N ASN A 45 10.40 9.91 -5.58
CA ASN A 45 11.66 9.27 -5.93
C ASN A 45 12.05 9.43 -7.40
N ASP A 46 11.11 9.85 -8.26
CA ASP A 46 11.37 10.14 -9.67
C ASP A 46 10.70 11.47 -10.07
N PRO A 47 11.34 12.62 -9.76
CA PRO A 47 10.80 13.94 -10.06
C PRO A 47 10.61 14.24 -11.56
N LEU A 48 11.18 13.40 -12.43
CA LEU A 48 11.03 13.51 -13.87
C LEU A 48 9.83 12.71 -14.40
N SER A 49 9.25 11.84 -13.58
CA SER A 49 8.05 11.08 -13.95
C SER A 49 6.80 11.96 -13.86
N GLU A 50 6.08 12.06 -14.98
CA GLU A 50 4.77 12.72 -15.04
C GLU A 50 3.62 11.80 -14.59
N GLN A 51 3.88 10.50 -14.39
CA GLN A 51 2.87 9.56 -13.90
C GLN A 51 2.82 9.58 -12.37
N PRO A 52 1.62 9.74 -11.77
CA PRO A 52 1.46 9.62 -10.34
C PRO A 52 1.47 8.14 -9.92
N VAL A 53 1.88 7.88 -8.69
CA VAL A 53 2.02 6.53 -8.13
C VAL A 53 1.24 6.38 -6.84
N ALA A 54 0.88 5.14 -6.53
CA ALA A 54 0.25 4.84 -5.25
C ALA A 54 1.25 5.00 -4.09
N LYS A 55 0.80 5.59 -2.98
CA LYS A 55 1.54 5.68 -1.72
C LYS A 55 0.63 5.46 -0.52
N VAL A 56 1.22 5.15 0.63
CA VAL A 56 0.48 5.07 1.89
C VAL A 56 0.28 6.46 2.46
N ASN A 57 -0.94 6.78 2.89
CA ASN A 57 -1.26 8.00 3.62
C ASN A 57 -0.50 8.04 4.96
N GLU A 58 0.18 9.15 5.24
CA GLU A 58 0.98 9.36 6.44
C GLU A 58 0.17 9.20 7.73
N ASP A 59 -1.12 9.52 7.72
CA ASP A 59 -2.03 9.30 8.86
C ASP A 59 -2.11 7.83 9.28
N HIS A 60 -1.87 6.91 8.34
CA HIS A 60 -1.94 5.46 8.55
C HIS A 60 -0.58 4.77 8.66
N ARG A 61 0.50 5.40 8.16
CA ARG A 61 1.83 4.78 8.03
C ARG A 61 2.36 4.16 9.31
N ARG A 62 2.17 4.80 10.47
CA ARG A 62 2.63 4.32 11.79
C ARG A 62 1.61 3.45 12.54
N LYS A 63 0.46 3.16 11.93
CA LYS A 63 -0.64 2.39 12.52
C LYS A 63 -1.22 1.35 11.54
N LEU A 64 -0.41 0.90 10.59
CA LEU A 64 -0.77 -0.08 9.56
C LEU A 64 -1.27 -1.41 10.13
N LYS A 65 -0.70 -1.88 11.24
CA LYS A 65 -1.20 -3.07 11.97
C LYS A 65 -2.71 -2.98 12.22
N TYR A 66 -3.15 -1.82 12.69
CA TYR A 66 -4.55 -1.57 13.05
C TYR A 66 -5.40 -1.22 11.82
N SER A 67 -4.89 -0.35 10.94
CA SER A 67 -5.64 0.14 9.78
C SER A 67 -5.88 -0.96 8.74
N CYS A 68 -4.90 -1.83 8.49
CA CYS A 68 -5.04 -2.96 7.58
C CYS A 68 -5.52 -4.25 8.28
N GLY A 69 -5.54 -4.27 9.61
CA GLY A 69 -5.94 -5.42 10.42
C GLY A 69 -7.27 -6.06 10.01
N PRO A 70 -8.34 -5.28 9.72
CA PRO A 70 -9.61 -5.83 9.25
C PRO A 70 -9.51 -6.65 7.95
N CYS A 71 -8.52 -6.36 7.09
CA CYS A 71 -8.29 -7.11 5.86
C CYS A 71 -7.37 -8.33 6.06
N LYS A 72 -6.81 -8.54 7.27
CA LYS A 72 -5.82 -9.57 7.59
C LYS A 72 -6.24 -10.41 8.80
N PRO A 73 -7.35 -11.14 8.72
CA PRO A 73 -7.76 -12.02 9.81
C PRO A 73 -6.76 -13.17 10.00
N VAL A 74 -6.73 -13.71 11.23
CA VAL A 74 -5.85 -14.83 11.61
C VAL A 74 -6.22 -16.12 10.87
N ALA A 75 -7.51 -16.33 10.60
CA ALA A 75 -8.03 -17.48 9.88
C ALA A 75 -8.86 -17.04 8.67
N GLY A 76 -8.83 -17.84 7.60
CA GLY A 76 -9.61 -17.59 6.38
C GLY A 76 -9.22 -16.32 5.64
N ARG A 77 -7.91 -15.99 5.59
CA ARG A 77 -7.38 -14.76 4.98
C ARG A 77 -7.75 -14.70 3.48
N PRO A 78 -8.64 -13.78 3.06
CA PRO A 78 -8.91 -13.56 1.64
C PRO A 78 -7.74 -12.79 1.00
N PRO A 79 -7.66 -12.74 -0.34
CA PRO A 79 -6.78 -11.79 -1.02
C PRO A 79 -7.04 -10.37 -0.52
N LEU A 80 -5.96 -9.61 -0.27
CA LEU A 80 -6.10 -8.22 0.19
C LEU A 80 -6.81 -7.40 -0.90
N PRO A 81 -7.85 -6.62 -0.57
CA PRO A 81 -8.60 -5.86 -1.58
C PRO A 81 -7.72 -4.94 -2.43
N CYS A 82 -6.78 -4.23 -1.80
CA CYS A 82 -5.84 -3.35 -2.50
C CYS A 82 -4.89 -4.10 -3.44
N VAL A 83 -4.41 -5.29 -3.04
CA VAL A 83 -3.53 -6.13 -3.87
C VAL A 83 -4.32 -6.75 -5.01
N ALA A 84 -5.52 -7.26 -4.73
CA ALA A 84 -6.40 -7.85 -5.74
C ALA A 84 -6.88 -6.82 -6.79
N ALA A 85 -7.08 -5.57 -6.38
CA ALA A 85 -7.43 -4.47 -7.28
C ALA A 85 -6.24 -3.99 -8.14
N CYS A 86 -5.00 -4.18 -7.67
CA CYS A 86 -3.81 -3.75 -8.39
C CYS A 86 -3.47 -4.74 -9.53
N LYS A 87 -4.05 -4.54 -10.71
CA LYS A 87 -3.79 -5.36 -11.91
C LYS A 87 -2.29 -5.45 -12.28
N PRO A 88 -1.49 -4.37 -12.17
CA PRO A 88 -0.05 -4.46 -12.45
C PRO A 88 0.74 -5.29 -11.42
N GLY A 89 0.14 -5.63 -10.27
CA GLY A 89 0.82 -6.35 -9.21
C GLY A 89 1.93 -5.52 -8.55
N ALA A 90 1.70 -4.22 -8.38
CA ALA A 90 2.67 -3.29 -7.80
C ALA A 90 2.67 -3.28 -6.25
N ILE A 91 1.64 -3.82 -5.59
CA ILE A 91 1.43 -3.68 -4.14
C ILE A 91 1.66 -5.00 -3.42
N GLU A 92 2.48 -4.97 -2.37
CA GLU A 92 2.72 -6.09 -1.47
C GLU A 92 2.66 -5.64 0.00
N HIS A 93 2.43 -6.58 0.92
CA HIS A 93 2.53 -6.33 2.35
C HIS A 93 3.44 -7.36 3.02
N SER A 94 4.17 -6.94 4.07
CA SER A 94 5.11 -7.82 4.80
C SER A 94 4.48 -8.77 5.83
N TRP A 95 3.17 -8.70 6.12
CA TRP A 95 2.50 -9.41 7.22
C TRP A 95 1.12 -9.98 6.86
#